data_AF-A0A2E2ZEF0-F1
#
_entry.id   AF-A0A2E2ZEF0-F1
#
_cell.length_a   1.000
_cell.length_b   1.000
_cell.length_c   1.000
_cell.angle_alpha   90.00
_cell.angle_beta   90.00
_cell.angle_gamma   90.00
#
_symmetry.space_group_name_H-M   'P 1'
#
loop_
_entity.id
_entity.type
_entity.pdbx_description
1 polymer ?
#
loop_
_entity_poly.entity_id
_entity_poly.type
_entity_poly.pdbx_seq_one_letter_code
_entity_poly.pdbx_strand_id
1 'polypeptide(L)' 'MNWFSEHFAKWNLVWFCLIFWGSILYAILTFFLDSSFILAVFSYAMGLLLGFVAKIKGWGWLG' A
#
# COMPACT_ATOMS: atom_id res chain seq x y z
N MET A 1 7.32 -23.09 10.42
CA MET A 1 7.67 -21.75 9.88
C MET A 1 7.38 -20.73 10.97
N ASN A 2 8.20 -19.67 11.09
CA ASN A 2 7.97 -18.64 12.10
C ASN A 2 6.75 -17.79 11.70
N TRP A 3 5.96 -17.33 12.69
CA TRP A 3 4.75 -16.51 12.51
C TRP A 3 4.94 -15.35 11.52
N PHE A 4 6.14 -14.74 11.54
CA PHE A 4 6.52 -13.66 10.64
C PHE A 4 6.45 -14.05 9.16
N SER A 5 6.99 -15.21 8.79
CA SER A 5 6.97 -15.70 7.40
C SER A 5 5.55 -15.99 6.92
N GLU A 6 4.69 -16.54 7.79
CA GLU A 6 3.28 -16.78 7.44
C GLU A 6 2.50 -15.48 7.26
N HIS A 7 2.76 -14.49 8.10
CA HIS A 7 2.14 -13.18 7.97
C HIS A 7 2.51 -12.55 6.61
N PHE A 8 3.80 -12.50 6.28
CA PHE A 8 4.25 -11.93 5.00
C PHE A 8 3.71 -12.71 3.79
N ALA A 9 3.63 -14.04 3.86
CA ALA A 9 3.03 -14.83 2.79
C ALA A 9 1.53 -14.50 2.58
N LYS A 10 0.76 -14.32 3.67
CA LYS A 10 -0.69 -14.05 3.62
C LYS A 10 -1.05 -12.57 3.40
N TRP A 11 -0.10 -11.66 3.61
CA TRP A 11 -0.32 -10.21 3.60
C TRP A 11 0.56 -9.47 2.59
N ASN A 12 1.33 -10.20 1.78
CA ASN A 12 2.22 -9.65 0.75
C ASN A 12 1.54 -8.58 -0.10
N LEU A 13 0.29 -8.80 -0.55
CA LEU A 13 -0.46 -7.88 -1.39
C LEU A 13 -0.77 -6.55 -0.68
N VAL A 14 -1.08 -6.60 0.63
CA VAL A 14 -1.37 -5.39 1.41
C VAL A 14 -0.11 -4.55 1.54
N TRP A 15 1.01 -5.18 1.88
CA TRP A 15 2.32 -4.51 2.00
C TRP A 15 2.83 -4.01 0.66
N PHE A 16 2.60 -4.77 -0.41
CA PHE A 16 2.90 -4.35 -1.76
C PHE A 16 2.11 -3.09 -2.14
N CYS A 17 0.80 -3.07 -1.94
CA CYS A 17 -0.03 -1.89 -2.24
C CYS A 17 0.33 -0.68 -1.37
N LEU A 18 0.63 -0.88 -0.08
CA LEU A 18 1.14 0.17 0.81
C LEU A 18 2.34 0.89 0.16
N ILE A 19 3.37 0.13 -0.22
CA ILE A 19 4.62 0.70 -0.71
C ILE A 19 4.46 1.23 -2.13
N PHE A 20 3.90 0.44 -3.03
CA PHE A 20 3.80 0.77 -4.45
C PHE A 20 2.80 1.90 -4.71
N TRP A 21 1.53 1.69 -4.35
CA TRP A 21 0.50 2.70 -4.58
C TRP A 21 0.68 3.92 -3.68
N GLY A 22 1.17 3.73 -2.45
CA GLY A 22 1.53 4.85 -1.57
C GLY A 22 2.60 5.76 -2.19
N SER A 23 3.65 5.18 -2.79
CA SER A 23 4.70 5.95 -3.47
C SER A 23 4.19 6.69 -4.71
N ILE A 24 3.37 6.02 -5.54
CA ILE A 24 2.77 6.63 -6.74
C ILE A 24 1.86 7.80 -6.35
N LEU A 25 0.98 7.60 -5.38
CA LEU A 25 0.08 8.64 -4.90
C LEU A 25 0.84 9.81 -4.28
N TYR A 26 1.88 9.53 -3.50
CA TYR A 26 2.75 10.57 -2.94
C TYR A 26 3.42 11.38 -4.05
N ALA A 27 4.04 10.73 -5.04
CA ALA A 27 4.70 11.39 -6.15
C ALA A 27 3.74 12.28 -6.97
N ILE A 28 2.53 11.77 -7.26
CA ILE A 28 1.49 12.53 -7.96
C ILE A 28 1.07 13.75 -7.14
N LEU A 29 0.81 13.57 -5.84
CA LEU A 29 0.36 14.67 -4.99
C LEU A 29 1.45 15.74 -4.81
N THR A 30 2.72 15.34 -4.68
CA THR A 30 3.84 16.28 -4.59
C THR A 30 4.11 17.06 -5.88
N PHE A 31 3.48 16.68 -6.99
CA PHE A 31 3.52 17.49 -8.22
C PHE A 31 2.66 18.76 -8.08
N PHE A 32 1.62 18.74 -7.25
CA PHE A 32 0.66 19.84 -7.09
C PHE A 32 0.73 20.52 -5.72
N LEU A 33 1.23 19.82 -4.70
CA LEU A 33 1.27 20.23 -3.30
C LEU A 33 2.70 20.14 -2.78
N ASP A 34 3.06 21.00 -1.83
CA ASP A 34 4.35 20.90 -1.17
C ASP A 34 4.51 19.58 -0.41
N SER A 35 5.72 19.04 -0.45
CA SER A 35 6.06 17.84 0.30
C SER A 35 5.88 18.09 1.79
N SER A 36 5.02 17.32 2.43
CA SER A 36 4.82 17.37 3.88
C SER A 36 4.64 15.97 4.44
N PHE A 37 4.91 15.83 5.74
CA PHE A 37 4.71 14.57 6.46
C PHE A 37 3.25 14.10 6.39
N ILE A 38 2.30 15.03 6.50
CA ILE A 38 0.85 14.75 6.40
C ILE A 38 0.51 14.18 5.02
N LEU A 39 1.06 14.77 3.96
CA LEU A 39 0.83 14.30 2.60
C LEU A 39 1.39 12.88 2.40
N ALA A 40 2.57 12.59 2.94
CA ALA A 40 3.14 11.25 2.92
C ALA A 40 2.23 10.26 3.66
N VAL A 41 1.85 10.56 4.90
CA VAL A 41 0.94 9.70 5.69
C VAL A 41 -0.37 9.44 4.95
N PHE A 42 -0.97 10.47 4.35
CA PHE A 42 -2.19 10.33 3.57
C PHE A 42 -2.03 9.39 2.37
N SER A 43 -0.97 9.59 1.57
CA SER A 43 -0.72 8.76 0.39
C SER A 43 -0.47 7.30 0.73
N TYR A 44 0.34 7.03 1.75
CA TYR A 44 0.60 5.67 2.21
C TYR A 44 -0.63 5.03 2.88
N ALA A 45 -1.45 5.81 3.59
CA ALA A 45 -2.73 5.32 4.12
C ALA A 45 -3.70 4.91 2.99
N MET A 46 -3.76 5.68 1.90
CA MET A 46 -4.52 5.29 0.70
C MET A 46 -3.97 4.02 0.05
N GLY A 47 -2.64 3.89 -0.07
CA GLY A 47 -2.00 2.65 -0.55
C GLY A 47 -2.34 1.44 0.32
N LEU A 48 -2.36 1.60 1.65
CA LEU A 48 -2.76 0.58 2.60
C LEU A 48 -4.23 0.18 2.42
N LEU A 49 -5.14 1.16 2.31
CA LEU A 49 -6.56 0.91 2.09
C LEU A 49 -6.80 0.13 0.79
N LEU A 50 -6.11 0.49 -0.30
CA LEU A 50 -6.15 -0.26 -1.55
C LEU A 50 -5.68 -1.70 -1.35
N GLY A 51 -4.62 -1.91 -0.56
CA GLY A 51 -4.15 -3.23 -0.18
C GLY A 51 -5.20 -4.06 0.56
N PHE A 52 -5.88 -3.48 1.55
CA PHE A 52 -6.97 -4.14 2.27
C PHE A 52 -8.14 -4.48 1.34
N VAL A 53 -8.57 -3.54 0.50
CA VAL A 53 -9.66 -3.75 -0.47
C VAL A 53 -9.30 -4.89 -1.43
N ALA A 54 -8.08 -4.88 -1.99
CA ALA A 54 -7.61 -5.92 -2.89
C ALA A 54 -7.60 -7.31 -2.22
N LYS A 55 -7.14 -7.37 -0.96
CA LYS A 55 -7.15 -8.61 -0.18
C LYS A 55 -8.57 -9.13 0.10
N ILE A 56 -9.50 -8.25 0.48
CA ILE A 56 -10.90 -8.63 0.75
C ILE A 56 -11.59 -9.13 -0.53
N LYS A 57 -11.30 -8.49 -1.67
CA LYS A 57 -11.83 -8.90 -2.98
C LYS A 57 -11.14 -10.12 -3.58
N GLY A 58 -10.13 -10.68 -2.91
CA GLY A 58 -9.36 -11.82 -3.43
C GLY A 58 -8.59 -11.49 -4.70
N TRP A 59 -8.23 -10.22 -4.93
CA TRP A 59 -7.46 -9.82 -6.10
C TRP A 59 -6.06 -10.41 -6.00
N GLY A 60 -5.73 -11.32 -6.90
CA GLY A 60 -4.35 -11.71 -7.17
C GLY A 60 -3.70 -10.67 -8.07
N TRP A 61 -2.45 -10.30 -7.79
CA TRP A 61 -1.65 -9.51 -8.74
C TRP A 61 -1.29 -10.33 -9.98
N LEU A 62 -1.27 -11.66 -9.82
CA LEU A 62 -1.40 -12.66 -10.86
C LEU A 62 -2.79 -13.26 -10.64
N GLY A 63 -3.69 -13.16 -11.62
CA GLY A 63 -5.04 -13.74 -11.55
C GLY A 63 -5.04 -15.23 -11.20
#